data_AF-A0A355RD04-F1
#
_entry.id   AF-A0A355RD04-F1
#
_cell.length_a   1.000
_cell.length_b   1.000
_cell.length_c   1.000
_cell.angle_alpha   90.00
_cell.angle_beta   90.00
_cell.angle_gamma   90.00
#
_symmetry.space_group_name_H-M   'P 1'
#
loop_
_entity.id
_entity.type
_entity.pdbx_description
1 polymer ?
#
loop_
_entity_poly.entity_id
_entity_poly.type
_entity_poly.pdbx_seq_one_letter_code
_entity_poly.pdbx_strand_id
1 'polypeptide(L)' 'MSQPLTVDCPTCGAPVEWSEKNAFRPFCSDRCKLIDLGAWAAEEHKIAGSAESEDEQDSGDLEPRH' A
#
# COMPACT_ATOMS: atom_id res chain seq x y z
N MET A 1 -28.77 12.13 6.45
CA MET A 1 -28.15 11.39 5.34
C MET A 1 -26.65 11.60 5.44
N SER A 2 -25.90 10.56 5.73
CA SER A 2 -24.43 10.62 5.83
C SER A 2 -23.85 10.71 4.42
N GLN A 3 -23.02 11.71 4.14
CA GLN A 3 -22.30 11.79 2.87
C GLN A 3 -21.25 10.68 2.79
N PRO A 4 -21.08 10.03 1.63
CA PRO A 4 -20.07 8.99 1.49
C PRO A 4 -18.67 9.61 1.56
N LEU A 5 -17.78 8.97 2.31
CA LEU A 5 -16.37 9.35 2.38
C LEU A 5 -15.77 9.25 0.97
N THR A 6 -15.06 10.27 0.53
CA THR A 6 -14.32 10.26 -0.74
C THR A 6 -12.85 10.43 -0.44
N VAL A 7 -12.00 9.64 -1.10
CA VAL A 7 -10.54 9.67 -0.96
C VAL A 7 -9.90 9.82 -2.35
N ASP A 8 -8.69 10.34 -2.41
CA ASP A 8 -7.96 10.45 -3.67
C ASP A 8 -7.23 9.13 -4.00
N CYS A 9 -7.30 8.71 -5.25
CA CYS A 9 -6.56 7.54 -5.72
C CYS A 9 -5.05 7.81 -5.61
N PRO A 10 -4.27 6.97 -4.89
CA PRO A 10 -2.85 7.22 -4.68
C PRO A 10 -2.02 7.28 -5.97
N THR A 11 -2.47 6.58 -7.02
CA THR A 11 -1.75 6.47 -8.28
C THR A 11 -2.00 7.63 -9.24
N CYS A 12 -3.22 8.18 -9.27
CA CYS A 12 -3.63 9.15 -10.30
C CYS A 12 -4.40 10.36 -9.78
N GLY A 13 -4.70 10.42 -8.48
CA GLY A 13 -5.42 11.52 -7.83
C GLY A 13 -6.91 11.59 -8.14
N ALA A 14 -7.48 10.64 -8.87
CA ALA A 14 -8.92 10.63 -9.15
C ALA A 14 -9.72 10.42 -7.84
N PRO A 15 -10.86 11.14 -7.64
CA PRO A 15 -11.69 10.96 -6.46
C PRO A 15 -12.37 9.59 -6.47
N VAL A 16 -12.32 8.89 -5.33
CA VAL A 16 -12.87 7.55 -5.13
C VAL A 16 -13.84 7.56 -3.96
N GLU A 17 -15.10 7.24 -4.24
CA GLU A 17 -16.10 7.01 -3.19
C GLU A 17 -15.75 5.75 -2.38
N TRP A 18 -15.74 5.88 -1.06
CA TRP A 18 -15.52 4.79 -0.11
C TRP A 18 -16.78 3.94 0.04
N SER A 19 -17.08 3.14 -0.98
CA SER A 19 -18.30 2.30 -1.09
C SER A 19 -18.00 0.89 -1.59
N GLU A 20 -18.71 -0.14 -1.10
CA GLU A 20 -18.44 -1.56 -1.44
C GLU A 20 -18.54 -1.89 -2.93
N LYS A 21 -19.22 -1.04 -3.69
CA LYS A 21 -19.22 -1.07 -5.16
C LYS A 21 -17.81 -0.89 -5.75
N ASN A 22 -17.00 -0.11 -5.04
CA ASN A 22 -15.55 0.11 -5.13
C ASN A 22 -14.67 -1.13 -4.83
N ALA A 23 -14.59 -2.17 -5.66
CA ALA A 23 -13.77 -3.35 -5.33
C ALA A 23 -12.25 -3.08 -5.21
N PHE A 24 -11.76 -1.99 -5.78
CA PHE A 24 -10.34 -1.63 -5.86
C PHE A 24 -9.94 -0.50 -4.91
N ARG A 25 -10.82 -0.05 -4.01
CA ARG A 25 -10.50 1.01 -3.03
C ARG A 25 -9.18 0.71 -2.29
N PRO A 26 -8.29 1.69 -2.09
CA PRO A 26 -8.46 3.12 -2.34
C PRO A 26 -8.22 3.57 -3.80
N PHE A 27 -7.97 2.64 -4.71
CA PHE A 27 -7.72 2.95 -6.12
C PHE A 27 -9.01 3.14 -6.92
N CYS A 28 -8.93 3.93 -8.00
CA CYS A 28 -10.07 4.15 -8.90
C CYS A 28 -10.30 2.98 -9.87
N SER A 29 -9.32 2.09 -10.03
CA SER A 29 -9.37 0.94 -10.95
C SER A 29 -8.31 -0.10 -10.62
N ASP A 30 -8.47 -1.31 -11.16
CA ASP A 30 -7.48 -2.38 -11.09
C ASP A 30 -6.11 -1.96 -11.68
N ARG A 31 -6.13 -1.18 -12.77
CA ARG A 31 -4.91 -0.65 -13.38
C ARG A 31 -4.10 0.18 -12.39
N CYS A 32 -4.73 1.08 -11.63
CA CYS A 32 -4.04 1.93 -10.66
C CYS A 32 -3.45 1.10 -9.52
N LYS A 33 -4.19 0.10 -9.03
CA LYS A 33 -3.69 -0.87 -8.04
C LYS A 33 -2.44 -1.60 -8.52
N LEU A 34 -2.41 -2.07 -9.78
CA LEU A 34 -1.26 -2.78 -10.33
C LEU A 34 -0.05 -1.87 -10.56
N ILE A 35 -0.25 -0.61 -10.94
CA ILE A 35 0.83 0.37 -11.08
C ILE A 35 1.49 0.62 -9.72
N ASP A 36 0.68 0.85 -8.67
CA ASP A 36 1.18 1.05 -7.31
C ASP A 36 2.02 -0.15 -6.86
N LEU A 37 1.48 -1.37 -7.02
CA LEU A 37 2.21 -2.60 -6.73
C LEU A 37 3.54 -2.71 -7.52
N GLY A 38 3.53 -2.30 -8.79
CA GLY A 38 4.73 -2.26 -9.62
C GLY A 38 5.78 -1.28 -9.11
N ALA A 39 5.37 -0.08 -8.68
CA ALA A 39 6.26 0.93 -8.13
C ALA A 39 6.94 0.47 -6.82
N TRP A 40 6.22 -0.29 -5.98
CA TRP A 40 6.82 -0.94 -4.81
C TRP A 40 7.83 -2.03 -5.20
N ALA A 41 7.49 -2.88 -6.17
CA ALA A 41 8.40 -3.91 -6.66
C ALA A 41 9.66 -3.33 -7.32
N ALA A 42 9.57 -2.12 -7.87
CA ALA A 42 10.67 -1.39 -8.49
C ALA A 42 11.45 -0.48 -7.51
N GLU A 43 11.17 -0.56 -6.21
CA GLU A 43 11.80 0.28 -5.17
C GLU A 43 11.63 1.80 -5.36
N GLU A 44 10.62 2.22 -6.14
CA GLU A 44 10.30 3.64 -6.35
C GLU A 44 9.66 4.26 -5.09
N HIS A 45 8.89 3.44 -4.36
CA HIS A 45 8.37 3.79 -3.04
C HIS A 45 9.35 3.34 -1.95
N LYS A 46 10.06 4.31 -1.36
CA LYS A 46 11.00 4.08 -0.26
C LYS A 46 10.66 4.94 0.95
N ILE A 47 10.79 4.34 2.12
CA ILE A 47 10.69 5.05 3.40
C ILE A 47 12.13 5.40 3.80
N ALA A 48 12.38 6.69 4.06
CA ALA A 48 13.69 7.11 4.55
C ALA A 48 13.95 6.44 5.92
N GLY A 49 15.09 5.76 6.04
CA GLY A 49 15.53 5.23 7.32
C GLY A 49 15.89 6.36 8.27
N SER A 50 15.50 6.21 9.55
CA SER A 50 16.09 6.98 10.63
C SER A 50 17.56 6.56 10.77
N ALA A 51 18.48 7.49 11.02
CA ALA A 51 19.91 7.20 11.16
C ALA A 51 20.27 6.31 12.38
N GLU A 52 19.29 5.80 13.12
CA GLU A 52 19.45 5.08 14.39
C GLU A 52 19.01 3.60 14.32
N SER A 53 18.86 3.03 13.12
CA SER A 53 18.64 1.58 12.98
C SER A 53 19.64 0.98 11.99
N GLU A 54 20.89 0.88 12.45
CA GLU A 54 21.84 -0.09 11.91
C GLU A 54 21.35 -1.49 12.32
N ASP A 55 20.92 -2.27 11.32
CA ASP A 55 21.11 -3.72 11.24
C ASP A 55 20.86 -4.61 12.48
N GLU A 56 19.64 -4.66 13.01
CA GLU A 56 19.20 -5.81 13.83
C GLU A 56 17.75 -6.21 13.48
N GLN A 57 17.57 -6.84 12.32
CA GLN A 57 16.52 -7.85 12.15
C GLN A 57 17.20 -9.19 11.92
N ASP A 58 17.76 -9.73 13.00
CA ASP A 58 17.94 -11.16 13.16
C ASP A 58 16.53 -11.78 13.09
N SER A 59 16.15 -12.27 11.90
CA SER A 59 15.08 -13.27 11.77
C SER A 59 15.57 -14.56 12.43
N GLY A 60 15.62 -14.54 13.76
CA GLY A 60 15.96 -15.65 14.62
C GLY A 60 14.97 -16.78 14.38
N ASP A 61 15.45 -17.78 13.66
CA ASP A 61 15.13 -19.19 13.82
C ASP A 61 13.63 -19.54 14.00
N LEU A 62 12.95 -19.79 12.88
CA LEU A 62 11.75 -20.64 12.89
C LEU A 62 12.18 -22.09 12.62
N GLU A 63 12.83 -22.75 13.60
CA GLU A 63 13.02 -24.20 13.54
C GLU A 63 11.64 -24.89 13.40
N PRO A 64 11.44 -25.73 12.37
CA PRO A 64 10.24 -26.56 12.28
C PRO A 64 10.25 -27.57 13.42
N ARG A 65 9.27 -27.50 14.32
CA ARG A 65 9.04 -28.59 15.28
C ARG A 65 8.58 -29.83 14.50
N HIS A 66 9.49 -30.79 14.32
CA HIS A 66 9.16 -32.15 13.90
C HIS A 66 8.47 -32.92 15.03
#